data_AF-A0A849GHC0-F1
#
_entry.id   AF-A0A849GHC0-F1
#
_cell.length_a   1.000
_cell.length_b   1.000
_cell.length_c   1.000
_cell.angle_alpha   90.00
_cell.angle_beta   90.00
_cell.angle_gamma   90.00
#
_symmetry.space_group_name_H-M   'P 1'
#
loop_
_entity.id
_entity.type
_entity.pdbx_description
1 polymer ?
#
loop_
_entity_poly.entity_id
_entity_poly.type
_entity_poly.pdbx_seq_one_letter_code
_entity_poly.pdbx_strand_id
1 'polypeptide(L)'
;MTTNDLTKRTDLTRRARGTGALRAAGHKPFVLDSTRPTIPLREYAYNENRYKVLLKTNPEVAERMMQMAQETVNRRWQTYVHLSKQEPTHLEQAGQAASTGKKKGETRKVSPSVSKPFRA
;
A
#
# COMPACT_ATOMS: atom_id res chain seq x y z
N MET A 1 -0.92 2.61 -33.13
CA MET A 1 -0.92 2.54 -31.65
C MET A 1 -2.30 2.95 -31.15
N THR A 2 -2.94 2.16 -30.30
CA THR A 2 -4.26 2.49 -29.73
C THR A 2 -4.09 3.47 -28.55
N THR A 3 -5.10 4.30 -28.29
CA THR A 3 -5.09 5.31 -27.21
C THR A 3 -4.79 4.69 -25.84
N ASN A 4 -5.34 3.49 -25.58
CA ASN A 4 -5.11 2.72 -24.35
C ASN A 4 -3.64 2.33 -24.12
N ASP A 5 -2.85 2.16 -25.18
CA ASP A 5 -1.43 1.77 -25.06
C ASP A 5 -0.58 2.97 -24.61
N LEU A 6 -0.87 4.16 -25.12
CA LEU A 6 -0.21 5.39 -24.70
C LEU A 6 -0.53 5.73 -23.23
N THR A 7 -1.76 5.52 -22.79
CA THR A 7 -2.19 5.80 -21.40
C THR A 7 -1.42 4.96 -20.36
N LYS A 8 -1.08 3.70 -20.70
CA LYS A 8 -0.28 2.83 -19.82
C LYS A 8 1.17 3.30 -19.74
N ARG A 9 1.69 3.85 -20.84
CA ARG A 9 3.07 4.34 -20.94
C ARG A 9 3.28 5.71 -20.29
N THR A 10 2.21 6.44 -19.93
CA THR A 10 2.26 7.82 -19.39
C THR A 10 1.81 7.94 -17.93
N ASP A 11 1.55 6.82 -17.25
CA ASP A 11 1.08 6.74 -15.85
C ASP A 11 -0.40 7.11 -15.58
N LEU A 12 -1.20 7.33 -16.62
CA LEU A 12 -2.54 7.88 -16.41
C LEU A 12 -3.56 6.89 -15.84
N THR A 13 -3.34 5.59 -16.02
CA THR A 13 -4.21 4.52 -15.49
C THR A 13 -3.41 3.54 -14.65
N ARG A 14 -2.64 4.06 -13.71
CA ARG A 14 -1.90 3.20 -12.78
C ARG A 14 -2.85 2.33 -11.97
N ARG A 15 -2.60 1.03 -12.04
CA ARG A 15 -3.21 -0.03 -11.24
C ARG A 15 -2.26 -0.43 -10.11
N ALA A 16 -2.74 -0.25 -8.89
CA ALA A 16 -2.14 -0.78 -7.68
C ALA A 16 -3.22 -1.44 -6.84
N ARG A 17 -2.87 -2.52 -6.13
CA ARG A 17 -3.80 -3.23 -5.26
C ARG A 17 -3.23 -3.27 -3.85
N GLY A 18 -4.03 -2.84 -2.88
CA GLY A 18 -3.80 -3.08 -1.47
C GLY A 18 -4.95 -3.91 -0.92
N THR A 19 -4.69 -5.12 -0.45
CA THR A 19 -5.73 -5.98 0.14
C THR A 19 -5.41 -6.26 1.61
N GLY A 20 -6.44 -6.27 2.46
CA GLY A 20 -6.28 -6.66 3.87
C GLY A 20 -5.82 -8.11 4.02
N ALA A 21 -6.20 -8.97 3.09
CA ALA A 21 -5.78 -10.37 3.05
C ALA A 21 -4.26 -10.54 2.91
N LEU A 22 -3.59 -9.70 2.11
CA LEU A 22 -2.12 -9.72 1.98
C LEU A 22 -1.42 -9.45 3.32
N ARG A 23 -1.96 -8.54 4.13
CA ARG A 23 -1.43 -8.22 5.46
C ARG A 23 -1.56 -9.37 6.44
N ALA A 24 -2.74 -10.00 6.48
CA ALA A 24 -2.99 -11.13 7.37
C ALA A 24 -2.12 -12.36 7.04
N ALA A 25 -1.73 -12.51 5.77
CA ALA A 25 -0.84 -13.58 5.31
C ALA A 25 0.66 -13.26 5.48
N GLY A 26 1.02 -12.12 6.09
CA GLY A 26 2.42 -11.71 6.26
C GLY A 26 3.12 -11.32 4.95
N HIS A 27 2.36 -11.07 3.89
CA HIS A 27 2.88 -10.58 2.61
C HIS A 27 2.86 -9.05 2.54
N LYS A 28 3.57 -8.51 1.55
CA LYS A 28 3.63 -7.05 1.33
C LYS A 28 2.22 -6.50 1.11
N PRO A 29 1.81 -5.46 1.86
CA PRO A 29 0.44 -4.93 1.85
C PRO A 29 0.05 -4.25 0.54
N PHE A 30 1.04 -3.89 -0.28
CA PHE A 30 0.88 -3.07 -1.48
C PHE A 30 1.62 -3.71 -2.64
N VAL A 31 0.88 -4.02 -3.71
CA VAL A 31 1.44 -4.56 -4.95
C VAL A 31 1.20 -3.56 -6.08
N LEU A 32 2.29 -3.17 -6.75
CA LEU A 32 2.26 -2.29 -7.90
C LEU A 32 2.20 -3.12 -9.18
N ASP A 33 1.02 -3.18 -9.81
CA ASP A 33 0.78 -3.98 -11.03
C ASP A 33 1.13 -3.21 -12.33
N SER A 34 1.57 -1.95 -12.23
CA SER A 34 1.81 -1.07 -13.39
C SER A 34 3.28 -0.90 -13.70
N THR A 35 3.60 -0.86 -14.99
CA THR A 35 4.95 -0.60 -15.48
C THR A 35 5.36 0.86 -15.29
N ARG A 36 6.68 1.10 -15.32
CA ARG A 36 7.25 2.45 -15.34
C ARG A 36 6.75 3.21 -16.58
N PRO A 37 6.43 4.51 -16.47
CA PRO A 37 6.12 5.33 -17.62
C PRO A 37 7.36 5.41 -18.54
N THR A 38 7.17 5.18 -19.84
CA THR A 38 8.25 5.17 -20.84
C THR A 38 8.23 6.38 -21.76
N ILE A 39 7.14 7.14 -21.76
CA ILE A 39 7.04 8.38 -22.56
C ILE A 39 6.63 9.57 -21.67
N PRO A 40 7.01 10.80 -22.05
CA PRO A 40 6.55 12.02 -21.39
C PRO A 40 5.02 12.18 -21.43
N LEU A 41 4.45 12.75 -20.38
CA LEU A 41 3.01 13.03 -20.27
C LEU A 41 2.51 13.93 -21.42
N ARG A 42 3.34 14.89 -21.85
CA ARG A 42 2.99 15.84 -22.92
C ARG A 42 2.65 15.16 -24.24
N GLU A 43 3.33 14.05 -24.58
CA GLU A 43 3.12 13.33 -25.84
C GLU A 43 1.74 12.70 -25.90
N TYR A 44 1.23 12.25 -24.74
CA TYR A 44 -0.14 11.78 -24.62
C TYR A 44 -1.13 12.94 -24.50
N ALA A 45 -0.85 13.92 -23.64
CA ALA A 45 -1.77 15.00 -23.34
C ALA A 45 -2.12 15.79 -24.60
N TYR A 46 -1.13 16.12 -25.43
CA TYR A 46 -1.36 16.82 -26.68
C TYR A 46 -1.93 15.96 -27.81
N ASN A 47 -2.31 14.71 -27.56
CA ASN A 47 -3.19 13.98 -28.47
C ASN A 47 -4.68 14.25 -28.18
N GLU A 48 -5.02 14.77 -26.99
CA GLU A 48 -6.41 15.03 -26.61
C GLU A 48 -6.79 16.50 -26.76
N ASN A 49 -8.03 16.75 -27.21
CA ASN A 49 -8.51 18.11 -27.44
C ASN A 49 -8.59 18.94 -26.13
N ARG A 50 -8.88 18.29 -24.99
CA ARG A 50 -9.00 18.97 -23.69
C ARG A 50 -7.73 19.73 -23.27
N TYR A 51 -6.56 19.24 -23.66
CA TYR A 51 -5.28 19.91 -23.37
C TYR A 51 -4.88 20.87 -24.50
N LYS A 52 -5.25 20.55 -25.75
CA LYS A 52 -4.99 21.41 -26.92
C LYS A 52 -5.69 22.76 -26.83
N VAL A 53 -6.91 22.81 -26.28
CA VAL A 53 -7.65 24.08 -26.14
C VAL A 53 -6.86 25.06 -25.28
N LEU A 54 -6.35 24.62 -24.13
CA LEU A 54 -5.54 25.45 -23.24
C LEU A 54 -4.22 25.89 -23.90
N LEU A 55 -3.55 24.99 -24.63
CA LEU A 55 -2.32 25.30 -25.35
C LEU A 55 -2.53 26.41 -26.40
N LYS A 56 -3.70 26.44 -27.06
CA LYS A 56 -4.03 27.46 -28.06
C LYS A 56 -4.40 28.81 -27.44
N THR A 57 -5.10 28.82 -26.31
CA THR A 57 -5.58 30.06 -25.69
C THR A 57 -4.54 30.70 -24.78
N ASN A 58 -3.72 29.91 -24.09
CA ASN A 58 -2.68 30.39 -23.21
C ASN A 58 -1.48 29.42 -23.16
N PRO A 59 -0.54 29.54 -24.10
CA PRO A 59 0.58 28.59 -24.23
C PRO A 59 1.55 28.64 -23.04
N GLU A 60 1.76 29.80 -22.42
CA GLU A 60 2.68 29.97 -21.29
C GLU A 60 2.15 29.21 -20.04
N VAL A 61 0.87 29.39 -19.73
CA VAL A 61 0.23 28.66 -18.64
C VAL A 61 0.16 27.17 -18.94
N ALA A 62 -0.12 26.79 -20.19
CA ALA A 62 -0.15 25.39 -20.60
C ALA A 62 1.19 24.69 -20.37
N GLU A 63 2.30 25.34 -20.72
CA GLU A 63 3.66 24.79 -20.53
C GLU A 63 3.98 24.64 -19.03
N ARG A 64 3.71 25.68 -18.23
CA ARG A 64 3.92 25.62 -16.77
C ARG A 64 3.11 24.48 -16.13
N MET A 65 1.83 24.35 -16.49
CA MET A 65 0.98 23.27 -15.98
C MET A 65 1.47 21.89 -16.43
N MET A 66 1.98 21.77 -17.66
CA MET A 66 2.51 20.51 -18.17
C MET A 66 3.75 20.06 -17.39
N GLN A 67 4.65 20.99 -17.06
CA GLN A 67 5.83 20.71 -16.24
C GLN A 67 5.44 20.21 -14.85
N MET A 68 4.53 20.92 -14.16
CA MET A 68 4.03 20.51 -12.83
C MET A 68 3.31 19.16 -12.87
N ALA A 69 2.56 18.88 -13.94
CA ALA A 69 1.89 17.61 -14.13
C ALA A 69 2.89 16.47 -14.32
N GLN A 70 3.95 16.70 -15.10
CA GLN A 70 5.03 15.72 -15.29
C GLN A 70 5.77 15.41 -13.99
N GLU A 71 6.07 16.43 -13.18
CA GLU A 71 6.67 16.24 -11.85
C GLU A 71 5.76 15.44 -10.93
N THR A 72 4.45 15.71 -10.96
CA THR A 72 3.46 14.98 -10.17
C THR A 72 3.42 13.50 -10.54
N VAL A 73 3.47 13.18 -11.84
CA VAL A 73 3.57 11.80 -12.34
C VAL A 73 4.84 11.12 -11.80
N ASN A 74 5.98 11.82 -11.91
CA ASN A 74 7.27 11.29 -11.43
C ASN A 74 7.26 11.02 -9.92
N ARG A 75 6.72 11.96 -9.13
CA ARG A 75 6.61 11.81 -7.67
C ARG A 75 5.68 10.65 -7.30
N ARG A 76 4.53 10.53 -7.96
CA ARG A 76 3.59 9.41 -7.74
C ARG A 76 4.27 8.07 -8.01
N TRP A 77 5.04 7.94 -9.08
CA TRP A 77 5.82 6.73 -9.34
C TRP A 77 6.78 6.40 -8.21
N GLN A 78 7.55 7.38 -7.75
CA GLN A 78 8.49 7.18 -6.65
C GLN A 78 7.77 6.73 -5.37
N THR A 79 6.65 7.37 -5.03
CA THR A 79 5.83 6.98 -3.87
C THR A 79 5.35 5.53 -3.97
N TYR A 80 4.82 5.12 -5.13
CA TYR A 80 4.32 3.75 -5.28
C TYR A 80 5.42 2.70 -5.29
N VAL A 81 6.56 3.00 -5.91
CA VAL A 81 7.73 2.12 -5.84
C VAL A 81 8.20 1.99 -4.39
N HIS A 82 8.24 3.09 -3.64
CA HIS A 82 8.57 3.07 -2.23
C HIS A 82 7.59 2.19 -1.44
N LEU A 83 6.28 2.40 -1.59
CA LEU A 83 5.24 1.60 -0.92
C LEU A 83 5.31 0.12 -1.28
N SER A 84 5.64 -0.23 -2.52
CA SER A 84 5.79 -1.63 -2.96
C SER A 84 7.00 -2.34 -2.35
N LYS A 85 7.99 -1.58 -1.88
CA LYS A 85 9.20 -2.11 -1.24
C LYS A 85 9.04 -2.23 0.27
N GLN A 86 8.12 -1.50 0.88
CA GLN A 86 7.91 -1.54 2.33
C GLN A 86 7.53 -2.94 2.79
N GLU A 87 8.14 -3.36 3.89
CA GLU A 87 7.80 -4.63 4.55
C GLU A 87 6.48 -4.48 5.32
N PRO A 88 5.72 -5.56 5.50
CA PRO A 88 4.52 -5.54 6.33
C PRO A 88 4.90 -5.12 7.76
N THR A 89 4.41 -3.96 8.20
CA THR A 89 4.64 -3.48 9.56
C THR A 89 4.10 -4.52 10.55
N HIS A 90 4.92 -4.96 11.50
CA HIS A 90 4.59 -5.92 12.57
C HIS A 90 3.58 -5.39 13.61
N LEU A 91 2.56 -4.62 13.20
CA LEU A 91 1.49 -4.15 14.10
C LEU A 91 0.58 -5.31 14.58
N GLU A 92 0.78 -6.51 14.08
CA GLU A 92 0.09 -7.76 14.45
C GLU A 92 0.48 -8.36 15.81
N GLN A 93 1.48 -7.82 16.54
CA GLN A 93 1.76 -8.33 17.89
C GLN A 93 0.73 -7.88 18.95
N ALA A 94 -0.08 -6.86 18.68
CA ALA A 94 -1.08 -6.37 19.64
C ALA A 94 -2.39 -7.19 19.64
N GLY A 95 -2.73 -7.87 18.53
CA GLY A 95 -3.98 -8.65 18.41
C GLY A 95 -3.84 -10.13 18.78
N GLN A 96 -2.62 -10.69 18.70
CA GLN A 96 -2.36 -12.12 18.91
C GLN A 96 -2.13 -12.49 20.38
N ALA A 97 -1.87 -11.52 21.26
CA ALA A 97 -1.76 -11.75 22.71
C ALA A 97 -3.11 -12.04 23.39
N ALA A 98 -4.24 -11.78 22.73
CA ALA A 98 -5.58 -11.87 23.33
C ALA A 98 -6.32 -13.20 23.12
N SER A 99 -5.78 -14.15 22.34
CA SER A 99 -6.50 -15.40 22.00
C SER A 99 -5.87 -16.71 22.48
N THR A 100 -4.69 -16.69 23.12
CA THR A 100 -4.07 -17.91 23.68
C THR A 100 -4.42 -18.11 25.16
N GLY A 101 -5.70 -18.33 25.43
CA GLY A 101 -6.24 -18.59 26.77
C GLY A 101 -7.03 -19.90 26.88
N LYS A 102 -6.67 -20.95 26.14
CA LYS A 102 -7.33 -22.27 26.25
C LYS A 102 -6.66 -23.10 27.34
N LYS A 103 -6.99 -22.83 28.62
CA LYS A 103 -6.63 -23.74 29.73
C LYS A 103 -7.49 -25.01 29.65
N LYS A 104 -6.89 -26.09 29.14
CA LYS A 104 -7.39 -27.46 29.26
C LYS A 104 -7.11 -27.95 30.69
N GLY A 105 -8.07 -28.66 31.26
CA GLY A 105 -8.18 -28.91 32.70
C GLY A 105 -7.04 -29.72 33.33
N GLU A 106 -6.80 -29.43 34.60
CA GLU A 106 -6.06 -30.31 35.49
C GLU A 106 -6.77 -30.31 36.85
N THR A 107 -7.36 -31.46 37.15
CA THR A 107 -8.10 -31.78 38.37
C THR A 107 -7.17 -31.72 39.58
N ARG A 108 -7.39 -30.75 40.48
CA ARG A 108 -6.70 -30.72 41.77
C ARG A 108 -7.19 -31.88 42.63
N LYS A 109 -6.41 -32.96 42.72
CA LYS A 109 -6.58 -33.98 43.75
C LYS A 109 -6.28 -33.34 45.11
N VAL A 110 -7.31 -33.20 45.94
CA VAL A 110 -7.17 -32.86 47.35
C VAL A 110 -6.72 -34.14 48.06
N SER A 111 -5.59 -34.09 48.76
CA SER A 111 -5.18 -35.12 49.70
C SER A 111 -4.90 -34.45 51.05
N PRO A 112 -5.46 -34.95 52.16
CA PRO A 112 -5.38 -34.30 53.45
C PRO A 112 -4.08 -34.68 54.14
N SER A 113 -3.38 -33.72 54.76
CA SER A 113 -2.26 -34.00 55.65
C SER A 113 -2.56 -33.43 57.04
N VAL A 114 -2.64 -34.35 57.99
CA VAL A 114 -2.99 -34.17 59.40
C VAL A 114 -1.75 -33.78 60.23
N SER A 115 -1.95 -32.84 61.15
CA SER A 115 -1.33 -32.64 62.49
C SER A 115 0.20 -32.61 62.67
N LYS A 116 0.68 -31.57 63.37
CA LYS A 116 1.17 -31.67 64.76
C LYS A 116 1.35 -30.28 65.41
N PRO A 117 1.09 -30.12 66.73
CA PRO A 117 1.29 -28.87 67.44
C PRO A 117 2.75 -28.74 67.89
N PHE A 118 3.31 -27.52 67.82
CA PHE A 118 4.58 -27.22 68.46
C PHE A 118 4.34 -26.37 69.71
N ARG A 119 4.77 -26.92 70.84
CA ARG A 119 4.77 -26.32 72.17
C ARG A 119 6.20 -25.85 72.45
N ALA A 120 6.37 -24.65 72.97
CA ALA A 120 7.46 -24.25 73.85
C ALA A 120 6.94 -23.09 74.71
#